data_AF-A0A6C1MXS0-F1
#
_entry.id   AF-A0A6C1MXS0-F1
#
_cell.length_a   1.000
_cell.length_b   1.000
_cell.length_c   1.000
_cell.angle_alpha   90.00
_cell.angle_beta   90.00
_cell.angle_gamma   90.00
#
_symmetry.space_group_name_H-M   'P 1'
#
loop_
_entity.id
_entity.type
_entity.pdbx_description
1 polymer ?
#
loop_
_entity_poly.entity_id
_entity_poly.type
_entity_poly.pdbx_seq_one_letter_code
_entity_poly.pdbx_strand_id
1 'polypeptide(L)'
;WCQQHGIAFWMAGEPDASTVHFPSLVERGPLRVAVDTQGLAPTVSRWLRQRIEQVLPDGLGAVLRLTQKRRHSIDERLPTPHQRRSFWYRLLEGQSVHRAALDSEDRIASDMDEILQSCAIHAPQGQVFLVGAGPGDPDLLTVKALRLLGQADVVLYDRLVAQPILDLVRSDAECIHVGKARANHSVPQEMINQMLVDYAKSGKTVVRLKGGDPFIFGRGGEEIETLAENGVGFQVVPGITAASGCAAYAGIPLTHRQYAQSVRFVTGHLKNNTANLPWHELIHEEQTLVFYMGLVGLPIICRELMAHGMRADMPVALVSKGTTPEQNTVTGTLADITERVGEAGVCPPTLVIVGEVVTLRDRLNWL
;
A
#
# COMPACT_ATOMS: atom_id res chain seq x y z
N TRP A 1 -39.93 29.85 21.32
CA TRP A 1 -40.78 30.08 20.12
C TRP A 1 -40.45 29.12 18.98
N CYS A 2 -39.22 29.10 18.43
CA CYS A 2 -38.86 28.22 17.30
C CYS A 2 -39.10 26.73 17.59
N GLN A 3 -38.68 26.23 18.77
CA GLN A 3 -38.94 24.84 19.20
C GLN A 3 -40.44 24.48 19.20
N GLN A 4 -41.30 25.39 19.67
CA GLN A 4 -42.75 25.17 19.74
C GLN A 4 -43.42 25.10 18.35
N HIS A 5 -42.74 25.58 17.30
CA HIS A 5 -43.25 25.64 15.94
C HIS A 5 -42.49 24.71 14.98
N GLY A 6 -41.58 23.86 15.47
CA GLY A 6 -40.77 22.96 14.63
C GLY A 6 -39.82 23.68 13.67
N ILE A 7 -39.42 24.91 13.99
CA ILE A 7 -38.54 25.73 13.15
C ILE A 7 -37.09 25.51 13.59
N ALA A 8 -36.23 25.14 12.64
CA ALA A 8 -34.80 25.07 12.85
C ALA A 8 -34.23 26.44 13.29
N PHE A 9 -33.49 26.45 14.38
CA PHE A 9 -32.82 27.62 14.93
C PHE A 9 -31.41 27.30 15.41
N TRP A 10 -30.57 28.33 15.39
CA TRP A 10 -29.20 28.34 15.86
C TRP A 10 -29.02 29.49 16.85
N MET A 11 -28.29 29.24 17.94
CA MET A 11 -27.93 30.22 18.94
C MET A 11 -26.41 30.35 19.02
N ALA A 12 -25.91 31.57 18.82
CA ALA A 12 -24.48 31.84 18.89
C ALA A 12 -23.95 31.58 20.30
N GLY A 13 -22.92 30.72 20.41
CA GLY A 13 -22.31 30.35 21.69
C GLY A 13 -23.02 29.23 22.45
N GLU A 14 -24.18 28.76 21.99
CA GLU A 14 -24.94 27.66 22.61
C GLU A 14 -25.23 26.53 21.61
N PRO A 15 -24.21 25.74 21.22
CA PRO A 15 -24.39 24.65 20.26
C PRO A 15 -25.37 23.59 20.76
N ASP A 16 -25.33 23.22 22.04
CA ASP A 16 -26.22 22.18 22.61
C ASP A 16 -27.69 22.61 22.67
N ALA A 17 -27.96 23.91 22.70
CA ALA A 17 -29.31 24.46 22.70
C ALA A 17 -29.82 24.76 21.27
N SER A 18 -28.97 24.60 20.26
CA SER A 18 -29.30 24.80 18.84
C SER A 18 -29.88 23.52 18.22
N THR A 19 -30.80 23.68 17.26
CA THR A 19 -31.31 22.54 16.45
C THR A 19 -30.59 22.37 15.12
N VAL A 20 -29.81 23.37 14.70
CA VAL A 20 -28.98 23.35 13.50
C VAL A 20 -27.65 24.01 13.77
N HIS A 21 -26.61 23.54 13.09
CA HIS A 21 -25.26 24.11 13.10
C HIS A 21 -24.91 24.65 11.73
N PHE A 22 -24.14 25.73 11.70
CA PHE A 22 -23.63 26.30 10.46
C PHE A 22 -22.21 25.77 10.19
N PRO A 23 -22.03 24.91 9.18
CA PRO A 23 -20.73 24.35 8.87
C PRO A 23 -19.80 25.42 8.29
N SER A 24 -18.51 25.17 8.41
CA SER A 24 -17.51 25.81 7.57
C SER A 24 -17.68 25.33 6.13
N LEU A 25 -18.00 26.23 5.20
CA LEU A 25 -18.27 25.89 3.81
C LEU A 25 -17.05 26.19 2.92
N VAL A 26 -16.73 25.26 2.02
CA VAL A 26 -15.85 25.48 0.86
C VAL A 26 -16.68 25.36 -0.40
N GLU A 27 -16.67 26.39 -1.24
CA GLU A 27 -17.40 26.42 -2.51
C GLU A 27 -16.44 26.55 -3.69
N ARG A 28 -16.70 25.75 -4.73
CA ARG A 28 -16.01 25.79 -6.03
C ARG A 28 -17.04 25.62 -7.15
N GLY A 29 -17.69 26.72 -7.52
CA GLY A 29 -18.80 26.69 -8.48
C GLY A 29 -19.96 25.82 -7.95
N PRO A 30 -20.38 24.74 -8.65
CA PRO A 30 -21.45 23.87 -8.17
C PRO A 30 -21.01 22.89 -7.06
N LEU A 31 -19.70 22.73 -6.80
CA LEU A 31 -19.21 21.89 -5.70
C LEU A 31 -19.33 22.64 -4.36
N ARG A 32 -19.89 21.95 -3.37
CA ARG A 32 -19.94 22.40 -1.97
C ARG A 32 -19.37 21.33 -1.05
N VAL A 33 -18.45 21.73 -0.18
CA VAL A 33 -17.91 20.89 0.91
C VAL A 33 -18.23 21.57 2.23
N ALA A 34 -18.91 20.85 3.13
CA ALA A 34 -19.27 21.35 4.45
C ALA A 34 -18.45 20.62 5.52
N VAL A 35 -17.78 21.37 6.40
CA VAL A 35 -17.05 20.85 7.54
C VAL A 35 -17.78 21.27 8.82
N ASP A 36 -18.29 20.30 9.57
CA ASP A 36 -19.00 20.53 10.82
C ASP A 36 -18.41 19.68 11.95
N THR A 37 -18.27 20.29 13.11
CA THR A 37 -17.91 19.63 14.38
C THR A 37 -19.06 19.73 15.37
N GLN A 38 -20.28 20.02 14.92
CA GLN A 38 -21.46 20.28 15.74
C GLN A 38 -21.21 21.38 16.79
N GLY A 39 -20.41 22.38 16.42
CA GLY A 39 -20.01 23.47 17.32
C GLY A 39 -18.93 23.14 18.36
N LEU A 40 -18.47 21.88 18.48
CA LEU A 40 -17.46 21.47 19.48
C LEU A 40 -16.11 22.16 19.30
N ALA A 41 -15.65 22.31 18.05
CA ALA A 41 -14.31 22.81 17.75
C ALA A 41 -14.29 23.72 16.50
N PRO A 42 -14.79 24.97 16.59
CA PRO A 42 -14.83 25.89 15.45
C PRO A 42 -13.46 26.18 14.83
N THR A 43 -12.39 26.09 15.62
CA THR A 43 -11.00 26.23 15.14
C THR A 43 -10.58 25.04 14.28
N VAL A 44 -11.00 23.82 14.61
CA VAL A 44 -10.74 22.62 13.79
C VAL A 44 -11.49 22.71 12.47
N SER A 45 -12.78 23.10 12.49
CA SER A 45 -13.56 23.30 11.25
C SER A 45 -12.90 24.33 10.32
N ARG A 46 -12.41 25.45 10.87
CA ARG A 46 -11.67 26.47 10.10
C ARG A 46 -10.35 25.95 9.53
N TRP A 47 -9.59 25.19 10.32
CA TRP A 47 -8.32 24.61 9.88
C TRP A 47 -8.52 23.59 8.74
N LEU A 48 -9.51 22.70 8.87
CA LEU A 48 -9.88 21.75 7.82
C LEU A 48 -10.40 22.46 6.56
N ARG A 49 -11.27 23.45 6.72
CA ARG A 49 -11.75 24.30 5.61
C ARG A 49 -10.59 24.88 4.80
N GLN A 50 -9.59 25.44 5.49
CA GLN A 50 -8.40 26.02 4.86
C GLN A 50 -7.57 24.96 4.12
N ARG A 51 -7.43 23.75 4.68
CA ARG A 51 -6.72 22.64 4.02
C ARG A 51 -7.45 22.14 2.78
N ILE A 52 -8.77 22.02 2.83
CA ILE A 52 -9.60 21.65 1.68
C ILE A 52 -9.48 22.72 0.59
N GLU A 53 -9.56 24.01 0.95
CA GLU A 53 -9.37 25.12 0.00
C GLU A 53 -8.02 25.09 -0.72
N GLN A 54 -6.96 24.62 -0.05
CA GLN A 54 -5.62 24.50 -0.65
C GLN A 54 -5.50 23.35 -1.66
N VAL A 55 -6.28 22.29 -1.48
CA VAL A 55 -6.22 21.10 -2.35
C VAL A 55 -7.17 21.23 -3.54
N LEU A 56 -8.29 21.94 -3.38
CA LEU A 56 -9.28 22.10 -4.43
C LEU A 56 -8.81 23.12 -5.49
N PRO A 57 -8.68 22.71 -6.77
CA PRO A 57 -8.27 23.62 -7.84
C PRO A 57 -9.28 24.75 -8.06
N ASP A 58 -8.78 25.95 -8.34
CA ASP A 58 -9.61 27.14 -8.57
C ASP A 58 -10.55 26.98 -9.79
N GLY A 59 -10.11 26.23 -10.81
CA GLY A 59 -10.86 25.99 -12.03
C GLY A 59 -11.97 24.96 -11.99
N LEU A 60 -12.07 24.24 -10.87
CA LEU A 60 -12.99 23.13 -10.73
C LEU A 60 -14.45 23.56 -11.01
N GLY A 61 -14.82 24.77 -10.59
CA GLY A 61 -16.17 25.30 -10.83
C GLY A 61 -16.52 25.49 -12.31
N ALA A 62 -15.57 25.95 -13.14
CA ALA A 62 -15.77 26.14 -14.58
C ALA A 62 -15.89 24.79 -15.29
N VAL A 63 -15.02 23.85 -14.91
CA VAL A 63 -14.98 22.49 -15.46
C VAL A 63 -16.28 21.74 -15.16
N LEU A 64 -16.78 21.82 -13.93
CA LEU A 64 -18.05 21.21 -13.56
C LEU A 64 -19.24 21.79 -14.36
N ARG A 65 -19.25 23.10 -14.63
CA ARG A 65 -20.29 23.72 -15.46
C ARG A 65 -20.21 23.29 -16.93
N LEU A 66 -18.99 23.25 -17.49
CA LEU A 66 -18.77 22.83 -18.87
C LEU A 66 -19.15 21.36 -19.09
N THR A 67 -18.72 20.48 -18.19
CA THR A 67 -19.07 19.05 -18.23
C THR A 67 -20.57 18.84 -18.04
N GLN A 68 -21.24 19.64 -17.20
CA GLN A 68 -22.70 19.63 -17.08
C GLN A 68 -23.39 20.03 -18.40
N LYS A 69 -22.95 21.10 -19.07
CA LYS A 69 -23.49 21.53 -20.37
C LYS A 69 -23.31 20.47 -21.46
N ARG A 70 -22.22 19.69 -21.41
CA ARG A 70 -21.85 18.69 -22.44
C ARG A 70 -22.11 17.23 -22.03
N ARG A 71 -22.83 16.99 -20.93
CA ARG A 71 -23.00 15.65 -20.34
C ARG A 71 -23.45 14.59 -21.33
N HIS A 72 -24.46 14.90 -22.15
CA HIS A 72 -24.98 13.96 -23.16
C HIS A 72 -23.91 13.54 -24.16
N SER A 73 -23.17 14.50 -24.70
CA SER A 73 -22.09 14.23 -25.66
C SER A 73 -20.94 13.43 -25.05
N ILE A 74 -20.62 13.69 -23.77
CA ILE A 74 -19.59 12.92 -23.04
C ILE A 74 -20.06 11.47 -22.85
N ASP A 75 -21.31 11.26 -22.41
CA ASP A 75 -21.87 9.93 -22.16
C ASP A 75 -21.98 9.09 -23.45
N GLU A 76 -22.33 9.71 -24.59
CA GLU A 76 -22.36 9.06 -25.90
C GLU A 76 -20.97 8.65 -26.40
N ARG A 77 -19.96 9.50 -26.20
CA ARG A 77 -18.58 9.24 -26.66
C ARG A 77 -17.80 8.32 -25.74
N LEU A 78 -18.18 8.24 -24.47
CA LEU A 78 -17.55 7.43 -23.44
C LEU A 78 -18.56 6.41 -22.87
N PRO A 79 -18.93 5.37 -23.63
CA PRO A 79 -19.99 4.44 -23.24
C PRO A 79 -19.63 3.60 -22.00
N THR A 80 -18.34 3.38 -21.73
CA THR A 80 -17.91 2.54 -20.60
C THR A 80 -17.64 3.34 -19.33
N PRO A 81 -17.89 2.79 -18.12
CA PRO A 81 -17.52 3.44 -16.86
C PRO A 81 -16.04 3.78 -16.76
N HIS A 82 -15.16 2.92 -17.29
CA HIS A 82 -13.72 3.12 -17.29
C HIS A 82 -13.31 4.35 -18.12
N GLN A 83 -13.88 4.52 -19.32
CA GLN A 83 -13.61 5.69 -20.17
C GLN A 83 -14.03 6.98 -19.48
N ARG A 84 -15.24 7.02 -18.89
CA ARG A 84 -15.74 8.20 -18.16
C ARG A 84 -14.83 8.55 -16.98
N ARG A 85 -14.37 7.55 -16.24
CA ARG A 85 -13.45 7.78 -15.11
C ARG A 85 -12.09 8.27 -15.57
N SER A 86 -11.50 7.65 -16.60
CA SER A 86 -10.22 8.10 -17.17
C SER A 86 -10.30 9.55 -17.65
N PHE A 87 -11.40 9.91 -18.30
CA PHE A 87 -11.70 11.29 -18.67
C PHE A 87 -11.71 12.22 -17.45
N TRP A 88 -12.45 11.87 -16.39
CA TRP A 88 -12.49 12.69 -15.17
C TRP A 88 -11.13 12.85 -14.49
N TYR A 89 -10.35 11.78 -14.31
CA TYR A 89 -9.02 11.90 -13.70
C TYR A 89 -8.09 12.79 -14.53
N ARG A 90 -8.02 12.56 -15.87
CA ARG A 90 -7.18 13.37 -16.76
C ARG A 90 -7.59 14.84 -16.76
N LEU A 91 -8.89 15.10 -16.70
CA LEU A 91 -9.41 16.46 -16.64
C LEU A 91 -9.01 17.12 -15.32
N LEU A 92 -9.24 16.47 -14.18
CA LEU A 92 -8.95 17.01 -12.85
C LEU A 92 -7.45 17.17 -12.54
N GLU A 93 -6.60 16.29 -13.08
CA GLU A 93 -5.13 16.39 -12.99
C GLU A 93 -4.53 17.30 -14.08
N GLY A 94 -5.35 17.78 -15.02
CA GLY A 94 -4.94 18.60 -16.15
C GLY A 94 -4.60 20.04 -15.77
N GLN A 95 -3.70 20.67 -16.54
CA GLN A 95 -3.23 22.03 -16.24
C GLN A 95 -4.33 23.08 -16.27
N SER A 96 -5.34 22.94 -17.13
CA SER A 96 -6.44 23.87 -17.27
C SER A 96 -7.36 23.92 -16.04
N VAL A 97 -7.47 22.84 -15.26
CA VAL A 97 -8.19 22.85 -13.97
C VAL A 97 -7.41 23.63 -12.90
N HIS A 98 -6.09 23.53 -12.90
CA HIS A 98 -5.22 24.21 -11.96
C HIS A 98 -4.91 25.68 -12.34
N ARG A 99 -5.06 26.06 -13.60
CA ARG A 99 -4.78 27.41 -14.12
C ARG A 99 -6.01 28.22 -14.53
N ALA A 100 -7.23 27.72 -14.31
CA ALA A 100 -8.44 28.37 -14.80
C ALA A 100 -8.68 29.81 -14.31
N ALA A 101 -8.00 30.29 -13.28
CA ALA A 101 -8.02 31.71 -12.93
C ALA A 101 -7.40 32.60 -14.04
N LEU A 102 -6.56 32.01 -14.91
CA LEU A 102 -5.84 32.65 -16.01
C LEU A 102 -6.33 32.21 -17.40
N ASP A 103 -6.95 31.04 -17.52
CA ASP A 103 -7.41 30.47 -18.80
C ASP A 103 -8.88 30.79 -19.10
N SER A 104 -9.20 31.10 -20.36
CA SER A 104 -10.58 31.34 -20.82
C SER A 104 -11.42 30.05 -20.86
N GLU A 105 -12.75 30.15 -20.80
CA GLU A 105 -13.69 29.00 -20.93
C GLU A 105 -13.41 28.21 -22.22
N ASP A 106 -12.95 28.87 -23.29
CA ASP A 106 -12.56 28.25 -24.56
C ASP A 106 -11.34 27.31 -24.45
N ARG A 107 -10.33 27.66 -23.65
CA ARG A 107 -9.16 26.80 -23.43
C ARG A 107 -9.54 25.54 -22.67
N ILE A 108 -10.34 25.69 -21.61
CA ILE A 108 -10.85 24.55 -20.84
C ILE A 108 -11.68 23.62 -21.75
N ALA A 109 -12.48 24.21 -22.65
CA ALA A 109 -13.24 23.44 -23.63
C ALA A 109 -12.35 22.69 -24.62
N SER A 110 -11.29 23.33 -25.15
CA SER A 110 -10.33 22.70 -26.06
C SER A 110 -9.61 21.52 -25.41
N ASP A 111 -9.06 21.71 -24.20
CA ASP A 111 -8.37 20.65 -23.47
C ASP A 111 -9.33 19.50 -23.14
N MET A 112 -10.57 19.81 -22.76
CA MET A 112 -11.60 18.79 -22.54
C MET A 112 -11.91 18.00 -23.81
N ASP A 113 -11.97 18.65 -24.98
CA ASP A 113 -12.24 17.98 -26.26
C ASP A 113 -11.06 17.08 -26.67
N GLU A 114 -9.82 17.50 -26.42
CA GLU A 114 -8.62 16.66 -26.63
C GLU A 114 -8.63 15.43 -25.73
N ILE A 115 -8.91 15.61 -24.43
CA ILE A 115 -9.01 14.50 -23.48
C ILE A 115 -10.15 13.56 -23.90
N LEU A 116 -11.32 14.10 -24.23
CA LEU A 116 -12.49 13.34 -24.68
C LEU A 116 -12.18 12.51 -25.93
N GLN A 117 -11.54 13.12 -26.93
CA GLN A 117 -11.09 12.43 -28.14
C GLN A 117 -10.09 11.32 -27.81
N SER A 118 -9.11 11.60 -26.94
CA SER A 118 -8.10 10.61 -26.55
C SER A 118 -8.71 9.38 -25.88
N CYS A 119 -9.68 9.59 -24.98
CA CYS A 119 -10.40 8.53 -24.25
C CYS A 119 -11.42 7.78 -25.12
N ALA A 120 -11.92 8.42 -26.18
CA ALA A 120 -12.85 7.79 -27.13
C ALA A 120 -12.11 6.92 -28.17
N ILE A 121 -10.98 7.39 -28.72
CA ILE A 121 -10.20 6.63 -29.73
C ILE A 121 -9.51 5.43 -29.10
N HIS A 122 -8.84 5.64 -27.96
CA HIS A 122 -8.10 4.59 -27.30
C HIS A 122 -9.03 3.93 -26.30
N ALA A 123 -9.61 2.77 -26.67
CA ALA A 123 -10.04 1.83 -25.65
C ALA A 123 -8.80 1.56 -24.80
N PRO A 124 -8.76 1.98 -23.52
CA PRO A 124 -7.58 1.75 -22.71
C PRO A 124 -7.38 0.25 -22.63
N GLN A 125 -6.23 -0.24 -23.12
CA GLN A 125 -5.80 -1.59 -22.78
C GLN A 125 -5.69 -1.62 -21.26
N GLY A 126 -6.38 -2.56 -20.62
CA GLY A 126 -6.21 -2.75 -19.20
C GLY A 126 -4.75 -3.08 -18.91
N GLN A 127 -4.28 -2.59 -17.78
CA GLN A 127 -2.88 -2.69 -17.39
C GLN A 127 -2.80 -3.30 -16.01
N VAL A 128 -1.75 -4.08 -15.78
CA VAL A 128 -1.48 -4.66 -14.46
C VAL A 128 -0.34 -3.92 -13.78
N PHE A 129 -0.56 -3.51 -12.54
CA PHE A 129 0.45 -2.94 -11.68
C PHE A 129 0.80 -3.95 -10.59
N LEU A 130 2.02 -4.48 -10.61
CA LEU A 130 2.57 -5.28 -9.51
C LEU A 130 3.10 -4.32 -8.45
N VAL A 131 2.42 -4.22 -7.31
CA VAL A 131 2.69 -3.18 -6.30
C VAL A 131 3.13 -3.82 -5.00
N GLY A 132 4.29 -3.38 -4.50
CA GLY A 132 4.76 -3.71 -3.15
C GLY A 132 4.01 -2.91 -2.09
N ALA A 133 3.34 -3.64 -1.18
CA ALA A 133 2.56 -3.08 -0.09
C ALA A 133 3.43 -2.66 1.11
N GLY A 134 4.70 -3.06 1.14
CA GLY A 134 5.51 -2.91 2.34
C GLY A 134 5.25 -4.00 3.38
N PRO A 135 5.94 -3.94 4.53
CA PRO A 135 5.91 -4.99 5.57
C PRO A 135 4.65 -4.95 6.45
N GLY A 136 3.88 -3.87 6.46
CA GLY A 136 2.62 -3.78 7.19
C GLY A 136 2.16 -2.35 7.48
N ASP A 137 3.08 -1.47 7.88
CA ASP A 137 2.80 -0.05 8.13
C ASP A 137 2.36 0.67 6.83
N PRO A 138 1.15 1.28 6.79
CA PRO A 138 0.68 2.05 5.63
C PRO A 138 1.58 3.21 5.23
N ASP A 139 2.30 3.82 6.18
CA ASP A 139 3.19 4.95 5.91
C ASP A 139 4.47 4.50 5.16
N LEU A 140 4.73 3.19 5.09
CA LEU A 140 5.80 2.61 4.28
C LEU A 140 5.38 2.31 2.84
N LEU A 141 4.14 2.59 2.46
CA LEU A 141 3.74 2.58 1.06
C LEU A 141 4.49 3.67 0.29
N THR A 142 4.92 3.34 -0.92
CA THR A 142 5.44 4.37 -1.81
C THR A 142 4.31 5.29 -2.26
N VAL A 143 4.62 6.57 -2.52
CA VAL A 143 3.65 7.54 -3.06
C VAL A 143 2.99 7.03 -4.35
N LYS A 144 3.75 6.29 -5.17
CA LYS A 144 3.23 5.68 -6.39
C LYS A 144 2.25 4.54 -6.10
N ALA A 145 2.54 3.69 -5.11
CA ALA A 145 1.62 2.63 -4.68
C ALA A 145 0.28 3.22 -4.21
N LEU A 146 0.33 4.23 -3.32
CA LEU A 146 -0.85 4.92 -2.82
C LEU A 146 -1.71 5.50 -3.95
N ARG A 147 -1.08 6.18 -4.91
CA ARG A 147 -1.78 6.73 -6.09
C ARG A 147 -2.48 5.64 -6.91
N LEU A 148 -1.81 4.51 -7.14
CA LEU A 148 -2.38 3.41 -7.93
C LEU A 148 -3.53 2.71 -7.21
N LEU A 149 -3.46 2.55 -5.88
CA LEU A 149 -4.57 2.02 -5.08
C LEU A 149 -5.83 2.90 -5.18
N GLY A 150 -5.64 4.22 -5.29
CA GLY A 150 -6.73 5.17 -5.52
C GLY A 150 -7.30 5.17 -6.94
N GLN A 151 -6.64 4.52 -7.91
CA GLN A 151 -7.05 4.47 -9.32
C GLN A 151 -7.52 3.07 -9.78
N ALA A 152 -7.17 2.02 -9.03
CA ALA A 152 -7.43 0.63 -9.37
C ALA A 152 -8.92 0.31 -9.54
N ASP A 153 -9.24 -0.51 -10.54
CA ASP A 153 -10.55 -1.15 -10.68
C ASP A 153 -10.68 -2.42 -9.86
N VAL A 154 -9.61 -3.20 -9.86
CA VAL A 154 -9.53 -4.48 -9.19
C VAL A 154 -8.21 -4.53 -8.45
N VAL A 155 -8.26 -4.93 -7.19
CA VAL A 155 -7.08 -5.16 -6.35
C VAL A 155 -7.02 -6.64 -5.98
N LEU A 156 -6.07 -7.37 -6.55
CA LEU A 156 -5.77 -8.76 -6.17
C LEU A 156 -4.69 -8.74 -5.10
N TYR A 157 -4.99 -9.20 -3.89
CA TYR A 157 -4.08 -9.10 -2.75
C TYR A 157 -3.88 -10.43 -2.02
N ASP A 158 -2.69 -10.57 -1.42
CA ASP A 158 -2.30 -11.73 -0.63
C ASP A 158 -2.61 -11.55 0.86
N ARG A 159 -2.60 -12.66 1.61
CA ARG A 159 -2.75 -12.69 3.08
C ARG A 159 -1.77 -11.78 3.83
N LEU A 160 -0.61 -11.47 3.25
CA LEU A 160 0.43 -10.67 3.89
C LEU A 160 0.18 -9.16 3.81
N VAL A 161 -0.83 -8.72 3.05
CA VAL A 161 -1.22 -7.30 2.99
C VAL A 161 -2.04 -6.97 4.24
N ALA A 162 -1.61 -5.95 4.98
CA ALA A 162 -2.28 -5.52 6.21
C ALA A 162 -3.61 -4.81 5.90
N GLN A 163 -4.60 -4.96 6.78
CA GLN A 163 -5.92 -4.33 6.62
C GLN A 163 -5.83 -2.80 6.46
N PRO A 164 -5.02 -2.06 7.24
CA PRO A 164 -4.90 -0.61 7.08
C PRO A 164 -4.41 -0.16 5.69
N ILE A 165 -3.74 -1.03 4.92
CA ILE A 165 -3.35 -0.76 3.53
C ILE A 165 -4.55 -0.96 2.59
N LEU A 166 -5.38 -1.97 2.83
CA LEU A 166 -6.60 -2.22 2.05
C LEU A 166 -7.62 -1.10 2.25
N ASP A 167 -7.64 -0.48 3.42
CA ASP A 167 -8.52 0.66 3.73
C ASP A 167 -8.16 1.92 2.90
N LEU A 168 -6.97 1.97 2.29
CA LEU A 168 -6.54 3.02 1.37
C LEU A 168 -6.97 2.77 -0.08
N VAL A 169 -7.49 1.57 -0.39
CA VAL A 169 -8.01 1.25 -1.71
C VAL A 169 -9.27 2.07 -1.98
N ARG A 170 -9.44 2.48 -3.23
CA ARG A 170 -10.65 3.16 -3.70
C ARG A 170 -11.91 2.35 -3.32
N SER A 171 -12.90 3.01 -2.72
CA SER A 171 -14.06 2.33 -2.09
C SER A 171 -14.95 1.51 -3.04
N ASP A 172 -14.96 1.82 -4.34
CA ASP A 172 -15.70 1.12 -5.39
C ASP A 172 -14.81 0.14 -6.20
N ALA A 173 -13.55 -0.07 -5.80
CA ALA A 173 -12.69 -1.08 -6.41
C ALA A 173 -13.03 -2.48 -5.91
N GLU A 174 -13.00 -3.45 -6.81
CA GLU A 174 -13.21 -4.87 -6.51
C GLU A 174 -11.96 -5.44 -5.83
N CYS A 175 -12.05 -5.74 -4.53
CA CYS A 175 -10.92 -6.31 -3.77
C CYS A 175 -11.02 -7.83 -3.68
N ILE A 176 -10.04 -8.54 -4.23
CA ILE A 176 -10.03 -10.00 -4.36
C ILE A 176 -8.87 -10.58 -3.56
N HIS A 177 -9.18 -11.36 -2.53
CA HIS A 177 -8.18 -12.07 -1.74
C HIS A 177 -7.76 -13.36 -2.46
N VAL A 178 -6.49 -13.46 -2.87
CA VAL A 178 -5.93 -14.63 -3.58
C VAL A 178 -4.97 -15.47 -2.73
N GLY A 179 -4.77 -15.12 -1.45
CA GLY A 179 -3.90 -15.84 -0.52
C GLY A 179 -4.48 -17.16 0.02
N LYS A 180 -3.60 -18.02 0.57
CA LYS A 180 -3.99 -19.27 1.24
C LYS A 180 -4.78 -19.00 2.53
N ALA A 181 -6.07 -19.28 2.56
CA ALA A 181 -6.82 -19.42 3.80
C ALA A 181 -6.54 -20.82 4.38
N ARG A 182 -6.26 -20.92 5.70
CA ARG A 182 -5.86 -22.18 6.39
C ARG A 182 -6.89 -23.33 6.30
N ALA A 183 -8.06 -23.13 5.69
CA ALA A 183 -9.12 -24.13 5.55
C ALA A 183 -9.76 -24.22 4.15
N ASN A 184 -9.33 -23.42 3.16
CA ASN A 184 -9.89 -23.45 1.81
C ASN A 184 -8.78 -23.64 0.77
N HIS A 185 -9.07 -24.46 -0.25
CA HIS A 185 -8.14 -24.81 -1.32
C HIS A 185 -7.46 -23.56 -1.86
N SER A 186 -6.13 -23.54 -1.84
CA SER A 186 -5.35 -22.40 -2.33
C SER A 186 -5.65 -22.17 -3.81
N VAL A 187 -5.91 -20.93 -4.21
CA VAL A 187 -5.91 -20.53 -5.62
C VAL A 187 -4.53 -20.90 -6.19
N PRO A 188 -4.45 -21.79 -7.19
CA PRO A 188 -3.19 -22.12 -7.82
C PRO A 188 -2.57 -20.85 -8.43
N GLN A 189 -1.23 -20.77 -8.44
CA GLN A 189 -0.53 -19.58 -8.97
C GLN A 189 -0.96 -19.28 -10.42
N GLU A 190 -1.13 -20.31 -11.24
CA GLU A 190 -1.63 -20.20 -12.62
C GLU A 190 -3.00 -19.52 -12.70
N MET A 191 -3.89 -19.79 -11.74
CA MET A 191 -5.21 -19.16 -11.70
C MET A 191 -5.12 -17.68 -11.33
N ILE A 192 -4.20 -17.30 -10.41
CA ILE A 192 -3.93 -15.89 -10.11
C ILE A 192 -3.42 -15.18 -11.37
N ASN A 193 -2.45 -15.78 -12.06
CA ASN A 193 -1.87 -15.22 -13.28
C ASN A 193 -2.95 -15.04 -14.36
N GLN A 194 -3.82 -16.02 -14.53
CA GLN A 194 -4.92 -15.95 -15.50
C GLN A 194 -5.93 -14.85 -15.12
N MET A 195 -6.29 -14.70 -13.84
CA MET A 195 -7.17 -13.61 -13.40
C MET A 195 -6.59 -12.23 -13.72
N LEU A 196 -5.28 -12.03 -13.55
CA LEU A 196 -4.61 -10.77 -13.92
C LEU A 196 -4.75 -10.49 -15.42
N VAL A 197 -4.54 -11.51 -16.25
CA VAL A 197 -4.70 -11.42 -17.71
C VAL A 197 -6.15 -11.09 -18.07
N ASP A 198 -7.14 -11.79 -17.50
CA ASP A 198 -8.54 -11.65 -17.85
C ASP A 198 -9.08 -10.26 -17.47
N TYR A 199 -8.79 -9.79 -16.26
CA TYR A 199 -9.18 -8.44 -15.85
C TYR A 199 -8.52 -7.36 -16.71
N ALA A 200 -7.23 -7.51 -17.03
CA ALA A 200 -6.56 -6.55 -17.91
C ALA A 200 -7.12 -6.58 -19.35
N LYS A 201 -7.40 -7.76 -19.92
CA LYS A 201 -8.06 -7.90 -21.24
C LYS A 201 -9.49 -7.35 -21.25
N SER A 202 -10.16 -7.31 -20.10
CA SER A 202 -11.45 -6.62 -19.95
C SER A 202 -11.35 -5.08 -19.86
N GLY A 203 -10.15 -4.51 -20.03
CA GLY A 203 -9.92 -3.07 -20.02
C GLY A 203 -9.82 -2.46 -18.62
N LYS A 204 -9.68 -3.26 -17.57
CA LYS A 204 -9.59 -2.77 -16.18
C LYS A 204 -8.16 -2.39 -15.81
N THR A 205 -8.04 -1.40 -14.92
CA THR A 205 -6.79 -1.09 -14.21
C THR A 205 -6.63 -2.06 -13.04
N VAL A 206 -5.70 -3.00 -13.13
CA VAL A 206 -5.55 -4.07 -12.14
C VAL A 206 -4.34 -3.79 -11.26
N VAL A 207 -4.51 -3.80 -9.94
CA VAL A 207 -3.40 -3.77 -9.00
C VAL A 207 -3.24 -5.16 -8.39
N ARG A 208 -2.05 -5.76 -8.58
CA ARG A 208 -1.61 -6.95 -7.86
C ARG A 208 -0.79 -6.50 -6.65
N LEU A 209 -1.45 -6.45 -5.50
CA LEU A 209 -0.86 -5.95 -4.26
C LEU A 209 -0.20 -7.08 -3.48
N LYS A 210 1.12 -6.96 -3.26
CA LYS A 210 1.95 -8.02 -2.67
C LYS A 210 2.63 -7.50 -1.41
N GLY A 211 2.64 -8.30 -0.34
CA GLY A 211 3.34 -7.94 0.90
C GLY A 211 4.84 -7.77 0.67
N GLY A 212 5.44 -6.75 1.27
CA GLY A 212 6.85 -6.41 1.09
C GLY A 212 7.14 -5.83 -0.30
N ASP A 213 8.12 -6.43 -0.98
CA ASP A 213 8.52 -6.08 -2.35
C ASP A 213 8.10 -7.19 -3.35
N PRO A 214 7.59 -6.86 -4.55
CA PRO A 214 7.11 -7.86 -5.50
C PRO A 214 8.17 -8.88 -5.97
N PHE A 215 9.45 -8.49 -5.99
CA PHE A 215 10.55 -9.29 -6.53
C PHE A 215 11.45 -9.93 -5.47
N ILE A 216 11.28 -9.60 -4.19
CA ILE A 216 12.00 -10.25 -3.10
C ILE A 216 11.13 -11.36 -2.50
N PHE A 217 11.36 -12.60 -2.96
CA PHE A 217 10.62 -13.81 -2.55
C PHE A 217 9.09 -13.73 -2.75
N GLY A 218 8.61 -12.79 -3.56
CA GLY A 218 7.18 -12.56 -3.81
C GLY A 218 6.61 -13.32 -5.01
N ARG A 219 7.43 -14.04 -5.79
CA ARG A 219 7.04 -14.67 -7.07
C ARG A 219 6.52 -13.69 -8.14
N GLY A 220 6.83 -12.39 -8.01
CA GLY A 220 6.35 -11.39 -8.96
C GLY A 220 6.86 -11.61 -10.38
N GLY A 221 8.02 -12.26 -10.55
CA GLY A 221 8.57 -12.62 -11.87
C GLY A 221 7.67 -13.57 -12.67
N GLU A 222 7.15 -14.62 -12.01
CA GLU A 222 6.24 -15.59 -12.64
C GLU A 222 4.92 -14.93 -13.08
N GLU A 223 4.41 -14.00 -12.27
CA GLU A 223 3.18 -13.27 -12.58
C GLU A 223 3.33 -12.37 -13.82
N ILE A 224 4.46 -11.67 -13.97
CA ILE A 224 4.70 -10.79 -15.12
C ILE A 224 5.09 -11.53 -16.40
N GLU A 225 5.70 -12.71 -16.29
CA GLU A 225 5.99 -13.56 -17.45
C GLU A 225 4.70 -13.95 -18.17
N THR A 226 3.69 -14.43 -17.43
CA THR A 226 2.37 -14.75 -17.99
C THR A 226 1.69 -13.52 -18.63
N LEU A 227 1.87 -12.33 -18.05
CA LEU A 227 1.33 -11.08 -18.62
C LEU A 227 2.01 -10.72 -19.94
N ALA A 228 3.34 -10.85 -20.00
CA ALA A 228 4.14 -10.60 -21.20
C ALA A 228 3.74 -11.56 -22.34
N GLU A 229 3.63 -12.86 -22.04
CA GLU A 229 3.19 -13.89 -23.00
C GLU A 229 1.79 -13.62 -23.58
N ASN A 230 0.94 -12.95 -22.81
CA ASN A 230 -0.42 -12.59 -23.20
C ASN A 230 -0.55 -11.19 -23.82
N GLY A 231 0.56 -10.48 -24.04
CA GLY A 231 0.56 -9.12 -24.59
C GLY A 231 -0.14 -8.08 -23.70
N VAL A 232 -0.20 -8.33 -22.39
CA VAL A 232 -0.79 -7.41 -21.42
C VAL A 232 0.26 -6.42 -20.93
N GLY A 233 -0.03 -5.13 -21.01
CA GLY A 233 0.85 -4.10 -20.45
C GLY A 233 0.95 -4.25 -18.93
N PHE A 234 2.16 -4.13 -18.38
CA PHE A 234 2.36 -4.17 -16.94
C PHE A 234 3.43 -3.18 -16.46
N GLN A 235 3.38 -2.86 -15.17
CA GLN A 235 4.39 -2.08 -14.48
C GLN A 235 4.63 -2.63 -13.09
N VAL A 236 5.88 -2.60 -12.63
CA VAL A 236 6.25 -2.96 -11.27
C VAL A 236 6.51 -1.70 -10.46
N VAL A 237 5.95 -1.65 -9.26
CA VAL A 237 6.19 -0.62 -8.26
C VAL A 237 6.83 -1.31 -7.05
N PRO A 238 8.11 -1.03 -6.77
CA PRO A 238 8.81 -1.66 -5.66
C PRO A 238 8.19 -1.24 -4.33
N GLY A 239 8.37 -2.09 -3.33
CA GLY A 239 7.92 -1.84 -1.95
C GLY A 239 9.08 -1.92 -0.98
N ILE A 240 8.85 -1.44 0.25
CA ILE A 240 9.79 -1.68 1.34
C ILE A 240 9.75 -3.18 1.66
N THR A 241 10.84 -3.89 1.44
CA THR A 241 10.90 -5.32 1.76
C THR A 241 10.91 -5.54 3.28
N ALA A 242 10.46 -6.73 3.71
CA ALA A 242 10.40 -7.09 5.12
C ALA A 242 11.77 -6.95 5.82
N ALA A 243 12.87 -7.27 5.14
CA ALA A 243 14.21 -7.06 5.69
C ALA A 243 14.45 -5.61 6.10
N SER A 244 14.21 -4.65 5.21
CA SER A 244 14.46 -3.23 5.49
C SER A 244 13.53 -2.69 6.58
N GLY A 245 12.23 -3.04 6.52
CA GLY A 245 11.25 -2.57 7.50
C GLY A 245 11.48 -3.14 8.89
N CYS A 246 11.58 -4.47 9.00
CA CYS A 246 11.84 -5.14 10.29
C CYS A 246 13.15 -4.68 10.91
N ALA A 247 14.22 -4.56 10.12
CA ALA A 247 15.52 -4.08 10.59
C ALA A 247 15.43 -2.68 11.20
N ALA A 248 14.84 -1.74 10.46
CA ALA A 248 14.69 -0.36 10.91
C ALA A 248 13.82 -0.27 12.18
N TYR A 249 12.67 -0.93 12.21
CA TYR A 249 11.72 -0.86 13.32
C TYR A 249 12.14 -1.72 14.52
N ALA A 250 13.05 -2.69 14.36
CA ALA A 250 13.61 -3.45 15.48
C ALA A 250 14.89 -2.84 16.06
N GLY A 251 15.38 -1.72 15.50
CA GLY A 251 16.65 -1.11 15.90
C GLY A 251 17.89 -1.92 15.49
N ILE A 252 17.79 -2.75 14.45
CA ILE A 252 18.87 -3.65 13.99
C ILE A 252 19.26 -3.24 12.57
N PRO A 253 20.27 -2.37 12.38
CA PRO A 253 20.69 -1.99 11.03
C PRO A 253 21.26 -3.22 10.30
N LEU A 254 20.89 -3.42 9.04
CA LEU A 254 21.37 -4.58 8.27
C LEU A 254 22.88 -4.52 7.97
N THR A 255 23.47 -3.33 7.97
CA THR A 255 24.91 -3.13 7.81
C THR A 255 25.42 -2.20 8.89
N HIS A 256 26.67 -2.40 9.28
CA HIS A 256 27.40 -1.47 10.13
C HIS A 256 28.89 -1.67 9.87
N ARG A 257 29.65 -0.58 9.73
CA ARG A 257 31.06 -0.61 9.27
C ARG A 257 31.95 -1.60 10.05
N GLN A 258 31.67 -1.81 11.33
CA GLN A 258 32.45 -2.70 12.20
C GLN A 258 31.94 -4.15 12.24
N TYR A 259 30.72 -4.41 11.77
CA TYR A 259 30.03 -5.70 12.00
C TYR A 259 29.69 -6.45 10.72
N ALA A 260 29.22 -5.76 9.67
CA ALA A 260 28.77 -6.41 8.46
C ALA A 260 29.03 -5.55 7.22
N GLN A 261 29.80 -6.10 6.28
CA GLN A 261 30.08 -5.48 4.98
C GLN A 261 29.15 -5.99 3.89
N SER A 262 28.42 -7.07 4.15
CA SER A 262 27.45 -7.65 3.24
C SER A 262 26.15 -8.04 3.96
N VAL A 263 25.06 -8.09 3.19
CA VAL A 263 23.75 -8.55 3.64
C VAL A 263 23.28 -9.63 2.69
N ARG A 264 22.82 -10.76 3.23
CA ARG A 264 22.34 -11.87 2.43
C ARG A 264 20.90 -12.21 2.77
N PHE A 265 20.03 -12.08 1.77
CA PHE A 265 18.63 -12.49 1.88
C PHE A 265 18.48 -13.94 1.47
N VAL A 266 17.94 -14.76 2.37
CA VAL A 266 17.83 -16.22 2.20
C VAL A 266 16.41 -16.66 2.51
N THR A 267 15.92 -17.66 1.80
CA THR A 267 14.65 -18.32 2.16
C THR A 267 14.93 -19.48 3.12
N GLY A 268 14.27 -19.46 4.28
CA GLY A 268 14.27 -20.54 5.26
C GLY A 268 13.17 -21.59 5.00
N HIS A 269 12.52 -21.55 3.84
CA HIS A 269 11.49 -22.52 3.49
C HIS A 269 12.08 -23.92 3.34
N LEU A 270 11.56 -24.88 4.12
CA LEU A 270 12.02 -26.27 4.11
C LEU A 270 11.38 -27.05 2.96
N LYS A 271 12.16 -27.93 2.33
CA LYS A 271 11.65 -28.99 1.46
C LYS A 271 11.95 -30.33 2.14
N ASN A 272 10.94 -31.14 2.44
CA ASN A 272 11.10 -32.42 3.15
C ASN A 272 11.85 -32.30 4.49
N ASN A 273 11.56 -31.27 5.29
CA ASN A 273 12.26 -30.97 6.54
C ASN A 273 13.79 -30.78 6.41
N THR A 274 14.28 -30.47 5.20
CA THR A 274 15.67 -30.07 4.99
C THR A 274 15.72 -28.69 4.32
N ALA A 275 16.79 -27.95 4.63
CA ALA A 275 17.13 -26.71 3.95
C ALA A 275 18.38 -26.99 3.10
N ASN A 276 18.21 -27.04 1.79
CA ASN A 276 19.32 -27.19 0.85
C ASN A 276 19.92 -25.80 0.57
N LEU A 277 20.68 -25.29 1.53
CA LEU A 277 21.35 -23.99 1.45
C LEU A 277 22.86 -24.19 1.36
N PRO A 278 23.61 -23.26 0.73
CA PRO A 278 25.06 -23.32 0.66
C PRO A 278 25.67 -22.91 2.01
N TRP A 279 25.53 -23.75 3.03
CA TRP A 279 25.86 -23.43 4.42
C TRP A 279 27.28 -22.88 4.60
N HIS A 280 28.25 -23.44 3.89
CA HIS A 280 29.65 -22.99 3.92
C HIS A 280 29.84 -21.52 3.49
N GLU A 281 28.94 -20.94 2.69
CA GLU A 281 28.98 -19.52 2.33
C GLU A 281 28.22 -18.64 3.33
N LEU A 282 27.40 -19.23 4.19
CA LEU A 282 26.56 -18.51 5.16
C LEU A 282 27.29 -18.29 6.50
N ILE A 283 28.43 -18.95 6.73
CA ILE A 283 29.15 -18.90 8.02
C ILE A 283 30.16 -17.75 8.15
N HIS A 284 30.37 -16.91 7.12
CA HIS A 284 31.26 -15.76 7.25
C HIS A 284 30.79 -14.81 8.36
N GLU A 285 31.69 -14.36 9.23
CA GLU A 285 31.33 -13.56 10.41
C GLU A 285 30.95 -12.11 10.07
N GLU A 286 31.55 -11.52 9.03
CA GLU A 286 31.34 -10.12 8.64
C GLU A 286 30.14 -9.90 7.69
N GLN A 287 29.06 -10.67 7.90
CA GLN A 287 27.82 -10.55 7.12
C GLN A 287 26.58 -10.56 8.02
N THR A 288 25.52 -9.94 7.54
CA THR A 288 24.18 -10.06 8.12
C THR A 288 23.35 -11.03 7.28
N LEU A 289 22.95 -12.15 7.86
CA LEU A 289 22.00 -13.06 7.22
C LEU A 289 20.57 -12.66 7.58
N VAL A 290 19.69 -12.64 6.59
CA VAL A 290 18.26 -12.39 6.80
C VAL A 290 17.46 -13.53 6.19
N PHE A 291 16.85 -14.35 7.03
CA PHE A 291 16.02 -15.48 6.61
C PHE A 291 14.54 -15.09 6.56
N TYR A 292 13.96 -15.18 5.37
CA TYR A 292 12.53 -15.10 5.11
C TYR A 292 11.89 -16.45 5.35
N MET A 293 10.65 -16.48 5.84
CA MET A 293 9.91 -17.73 6.08
C MET A 293 10.66 -18.72 7.01
N GLY A 294 11.50 -18.19 7.91
CA GLY A 294 12.42 -18.99 8.71
C GLY A 294 11.85 -19.59 10.00
N LEU A 295 10.65 -19.18 10.48
CA LEU A 295 10.17 -19.58 11.81
C LEU A 295 10.11 -21.10 12.01
N VAL A 296 9.49 -21.83 11.07
CA VAL A 296 9.39 -23.30 11.16
C VAL A 296 10.75 -23.96 10.97
N GLY A 297 11.62 -23.36 10.14
CA GLY A 297 12.97 -23.85 9.87
C GLY A 297 14.02 -23.42 10.90
N LEU A 298 13.69 -22.57 11.87
CA LEU A 298 14.66 -21.94 12.77
C LEU A 298 15.54 -22.96 13.52
N PRO A 299 15.01 -24.06 14.10
CA PRO A 299 15.85 -25.05 14.77
C PRO A 299 16.87 -25.71 13.82
N ILE A 300 16.47 -25.92 12.56
CA ILE A 300 17.32 -26.52 11.53
C ILE A 300 18.39 -25.51 11.11
N ILE A 301 17.99 -24.27 10.82
CA ILE A 301 18.92 -23.20 10.42
C ILE A 301 20.01 -23.01 11.49
N CYS A 302 19.63 -22.92 12.77
CA CYS A 302 20.59 -22.75 13.86
C CYS A 302 21.56 -23.93 13.94
N ARG A 303 21.03 -25.17 13.89
CA ARG A 303 21.86 -26.38 13.92
C ARG A 303 22.84 -26.45 12.74
N GLU A 304 22.37 -26.20 11.52
CA GLU A 304 23.21 -26.29 10.32
C GLU A 304 24.29 -25.20 10.30
N LEU A 305 23.96 -23.96 10.69
CA LEU A 305 24.96 -22.88 10.80
C LEU A 305 26.06 -23.24 11.81
N MET A 306 25.69 -23.74 13.00
CA MET A 306 26.65 -24.18 14.01
C MET A 306 27.47 -25.39 13.55
N ALA A 307 26.84 -26.38 12.93
CA ALA A 307 27.51 -27.57 12.42
C ALA A 307 28.57 -27.26 11.34
N HIS A 308 28.37 -26.17 10.59
CA HIS A 308 29.30 -25.70 9.58
C HIS A 308 30.31 -24.68 10.10
N GLY A 309 30.32 -24.36 11.40
CA GLY A 309 31.38 -23.57 12.04
C GLY A 309 30.99 -22.14 12.44
N MET A 310 29.72 -21.74 12.33
CA MET A 310 29.27 -20.49 12.95
C MET A 310 29.25 -20.64 14.47
N ARG A 311 29.78 -19.65 15.19
CA ARG A 311 29.86 -19.65 16.65
C ARG A 311 28.46 -19.70 17.30
N ALA A 312 28.34 -20.46 18.39
CA ALA A 312 27.05 -20.70 19.05
C ALA A 312 26.48 -19.44 19.74
N ASP A 313 27.35 -18.52 20.13
CA ASP A 313 27.03 -17.21 20.71
C ASP A 313 26.73 -16.14 19.65
N MET A 314 26.71 -16.47 18.35
CA MET A 314 26.38 -15.52 17.28
C MET A 314 24.99 -14.92 17.54
N PRO A 315 24.85 -13.58 17.60
CA PRO A 315 23.59 -12.92 17.88
C PRO A 315 22.52 -13.18 16.83
N VAL A 316 21.28 -13.41 17.29
CA VAL A 316 20.10 -13.65 16.46
C VAL A 316 18.93 -12.82 16.97
N ALA A 317 18.17 -12.25 16.04
CA ALA A 317 16.86 -11.68 16.30
C ALA A 317 15.79 -12.33 15.44
N LEU A 318 14.61 -12.56 16.01
CA LEU A 318 13.40 -12.88 15.27
C LEU A 318 12.41 -11.74 15.45
N VAL A 319 12.02 -11.12 14.33
CA VAL A 319 11.02 -10.05 14.28
C VAL A 319 9.73 -10.63 13.72
N SER A 320 8.68 -10.66 14.53
CA SER A 320 7.32 -11.02 14.16
C SER A 320 6.51 -9.76 13.85
N LYS A 321 5.67 -9.82 12.80
CA LYS A 321 4.74 -8.76 12.39
C LYS A 321 5.39 -7.36 12.33
N GLY A 322 6.61 -7.32 11.80
CA GLY A 322 7.42 -6.10 11.78
C GLY A 322 6.70 -4.90 11.20
N THR A 323 6.98 -3.72 11.73
CA THR A 323 6.36 -2.42 11.42
C THR A 323 4.90 -2.24 11.83
N THR A 324 4.22 -3.29 12.28
CA THR A 324 2.84 -3.19 12.76
C THR A 324 2.80 -2.92 14.27
N PRO A 325 1.66 -2.43 14.82
CA PRO A 325 1.47 -2.30 16.27
C PRO A 325 1.63 -3.61 17.05
N GLU A 326 1.54 -4.75 16.36
CA GLU A 326 1.68 -6.10 16.92
C GLU A 326 3.11 -6.65 16.79
N GLN A 327 4.08 -5.79 16.43
CA GLN A 327 5.48 -6.18 16.29
C GLN A 327 6.00 -6.78 17.59
N ASN A 328 6.61 -7.96 17.50
CA ASN A 328 7.33 -8.58 18.62
C ASN A 328 8.73 -8.98 18.16
N THR A 329 9.75 -8.55 18.90
CA THR A 329 11.16 -8.86 18.59
C THR A 329 11.75 -9.68 19.73
N VAL A 330 12.18 -10.89 19.41
CA VAL A 330 12.88 -11.79 20.33
C VAL A 330 14.35 -11.83 19.94
N THR A 331 15.26 -11.58 20.88
CA THR A 331 16.71 -11.68 20.67
C THR A 331 17.32 -12.81 21.49
N GLY A 332 18.43 -13.35 21.00
CA GLY A 332 19.19 -14.41 21.62
C GLY A 332 20.46 -14.70 20.83
N THR A 333 20.98 -15.90 20.97
CA THR A 333 22.09 -16.43 20.20
C THR A 333 21.64 -17.63 19.39
N LEU A 334 22.49 -18.13 18.48
CA LEU A 334 22.17 -19.39 17.77
C LEU A 334 21.91 -20.56 18.72
N ALA A 335 22.53 -20.57 19.89
CA ALA A 335 22.35 -21.63 20.89
C ALA A 335 20.96 -21.60 21.54
N ASP A 336 20.37 -20.43 21.79
CA ASP A 336 19.18 -20.29 22.65
C ASP A 336 17.94 -19.68 21.97
N ILE A 337 18.06 -19.08 20.78
CA ILE A 337 16.96 -18.34 20.14
C ILE A 337 15.73 -19.21 19.90
N THR A 338 15.92 -20.49 19.61
CA THR A 338 14.82 -21.42 19.34
C THR A 338 13.93 -21.61 20.57
N GLU A 339 14.51 -21.73 21.76
CA GLU A 339 13.79 -21.86 23.03
C GLU A 339 13.04 -20.57 23.34
N ARG A 340 13.74 -19.42 23.30
CA ARG A 340 13.16 -18.09 23.57
C ARG A 340 11.97 -17.77 22.66
N VAL A 341 12.08 -18.12 21.38
CA VAL A 341 11.01 -17.95 20.39
C VAL A 341 9.79 -18.83 20.71
N GLY A 342 10.02 -20.05 21.19
CA GLY A 342 8.96 -20.96 21.64
C GLY A 342 8.21 -20.43 22.86
N GLU A 343 8.93 -19.91 23.84
CA GLU A 343 8.36 -19.29 25.05
C GLU A 343 7.56 -18.02 24.74
N ALA A 344 8.05 -17.20 23.82
CA ALA A 344 7.42 -15.94 23.44
C ALA A 344 6.13 -16.10 22.60
N GLY A 345 5.85 -17.30 22.09
CA GLY A 345 4.62 -17.59 21.33
C GLY A 345 4.45 -16.75 20.04
N VAL A 346 5.56 -16.37 19.40
CA VAL A 346 5.53 -15.49 18.22
C VAL A 346 4.78 -16.12 17.04
N CYS A 347 4.07 -15.29 16.29
CA CYS A 347 3.26 -15.72 15.14
C CYS A 347 3.82 -15.21 13.81
N PRO A 348 3.61 -15.92 12.69
CA PRO A 348 3.96 -15.41 11.37
C PRO A 348 3.09 -14.21 10.96
N PRO A 349 3.55 -13.34 10.04
CA PRO A 349 4.86 -13.41 9.36
C PRO A 349 6.03 -13.03 10.26
N THR A 350 7.17 -13.68 10.05
CA THR A 350 8.41 -13.43 10.80
C THR A 350 9.61 -13.30 9.87
N LEU A 351 10.64 -12.64 10.38
CA LEU A 351 11.93 -12.50 9.76
C LEU A 351 13.01 -12.82 10.80
N VAL A 352 14.01 -13.62 10.42
CA VAL A 352 15.15 -13.93 11.30
C VAL A 352 16.37 -13.19 10.78
N ILE A 353 17.06 -12.49 11.66
CA ILE A 353 18.29 -11.74 11.40
C ILE A 353 19.40 -12.37 12.22
N VAL A 354 20.48 -12.82 11.58
CA VAL A 354 21.67 -13.41 12.23
C VAL A 354 22.87 -12.53 11.91
N GLY A 355 23.63 -12.15 12.93
CA GLY A 355 24.85 -11.37 12.78
C GLY A 355 25.07 -10.38 13.93
N GLU A 356 26.30 -9.92 14.05
CA GLU A 356 26.74 -9.02 15.14
C GLU A 356 25.94 -7.71 15.24
N VAL A 357 25.32 -7.26 14.14
CA VAL A 357 24.45 -6.08 14.10
C VAL A 357 23.26 -6.17 15.05
N VAL A 358 22.83 -7.37 15.46
CA VAL A 358 21.73 -7.56 16.42
C VAL A 358 22.08 -6.96 17.79
N THR A 359 23.35 -6.94 18.18
CA THR A 359 23.81 -6.35 19.45
C THR A 359 23.56 -4.85 19.54
N LEU A 360 23.41 -4.17 18.39
CA LEU A 360 23.13 -2.73 18.33
C LEU A 360 21.73 -2.37 18.81
N ARG A 361 20.80 -3.34 18.83
CA ARG A 361 19.40 -3.13 19.21
C ARG A 361 19.26 -2.42 20.55
N ASP A 362 20.03 -2.80 21.56
CA ASP A 362 19.91 -2.25 22.92
C ASP A 362 20.17 -0.73 22.96
N ARG A 363 20.87 -0.20 21.95
CA ARG A 363 21.17 1.23 21.81
C ARG A 363 20.30 1.95 20.79
N LEU A 364 19.75 1.23 19.82
CA LEU A 364 19.08 1.80 18.66
C LEU A 364 17.57 1.52 18.63
N ASN A 365 17.03 0.76 19.59
CA ASN A 365 15.59 0.53 19.70
C ASN A 365 14.86 1.84 20.02
N TRP A 366 14.10 2.35 19.04
CA TRP A 366 13.39 3.63 19.11
C TRP A 366 11.87 3.48 19.22
N LEU A 367 11.37 2.24 19.15
CA LEU A 367 10.02 1.84 19.52
C LEU A 367 10.00 1.41 20.99
#